data_AF-A0A2N0DAU2-F1
#
_entry.id   AF-A0A2N0DAU2-F1
#
_cell.length_a   1.000
_cell.length_b   1.000
_cell.length_c   1.000
_cell.angle_alpha   90.00
_cell.angle_beta   90.00
_cell.angle_gamma   90.00
#
_symmetry.space_group_name_H-M   'P 1'
#
loop_
_entity.id
_entity.type
_entity.pdbx_description
1 polymer ?
#
loop_
_entity_poly.entity_id
_entity_poly.type
_entity_poly.pdbx_seq_one_letter_code
_entity_poly.pdbx_strand_id
1 'polypeptide(L)'
;MRLKSVKLSHFRGYRDTVVIPVEEAITGIVGRNDYGKSTILEALAIFFETDGAKPDKSDVNCFSLADGVESFEIACEFCDLPDTLVLDENVETTLAGEYLTNASGHLEVAKSYKASSGKLEKIAIRCMHPADQALRHSDLVGLEPSWPS
;
A
#
# COMPACT_ATOMS: atom_id res chain seq x y z
N MET A 1 15.63 4.16 4.30
CA MET A 1 14.40 3.78 3.57
C MET A 1 13.84 5.00 2.85
N ARG A 2 13.48 4.82 1.58
CA ARG A 2 13.06 5.91 0.69
C ARG A 2 11.94 5.45 -0.24
N LEU A 3 10.95 6.31 -0.48
CA LEU A 3 9.84 6.01 -1.39
C LEU A 3 10.36 5.89 -2.83
N LYS A 4 10.13 4.75 -3.46
CA LYS A 4 10.54 4.43 -4.83
C LYS A 4 9.42 4.65 -5.83
N SER A 5 8.22 4.16 -5.53
CA SER A 5 7.06 4.33 -6.41
C SER A 5 5.75 4.31 -5.62
N VAL A 6 4.71 4.90 -6.23
CA VAL A 6 3.33 4.84 -5.76
C VAL A 6 2.50 4.15 -6.83
N LYS A 7 1.63 3.23 -6.44
CA LYS A 7 0.67 2.56 -7.32
C LYS A 7 -0.73 2.92 -6.88
N LEU A 8 -1.54 3.38 -7.84
CA LEU A 8 -2.94 3.74 -7.61
C LEU A 8 -3.82 2.83 -8.44
N SER A 9 -4.81 2.19 -7.82
CA SER A 9 -5.77 1.29 -8.48
C SER A 9 -7.19 1.67 -8.09
N HIS A 10 -8.06 1.89 -9.09
CA HIS A 10 -9.47 2.31 -8.90
C HIS A 10 -9.65 3.56 -8.02
N PHE A 11 -8.65 4.44 -7.97
CA PHE A 11 -8.63 5.63 -7.13
C PHE A 11 -8.89 6.89 -7.97
N ARG A 12 -10.02 7.56 -7.75
CA ARG A 12 -10.43 8.81 -8.42
C ARG A 12 -10.27 8.74 -9.93
N GLY A 13 -9.37 9.52 -10.54
CA GLY A 13 -9.13 9.49 -11.99
C GLY A 13 -8.45 8.23 -12.51
N TYR A 14 -7.88 7.40 -11.63
CA TYR A 14 -7.14 6.20 -11.97
C TYR A 14 -8.08 4.98 -11.93
N ARG A 15 -8.52 4.53 -13.11
CA ARG A 15 -9.34 3.31 -13.22
C ARG A 15 -8.48 2.07 -13.07
N ASP A 16 -7.46 1.94 -13.90
CA ASP A 16 -6.50 0.84 -13.87
C ASP A 16 -5.35 1.11 -12.89
N THR A 17 -4.56 0.08 -12.58
CA THR A 17 -3.35 0.23 -11.78
C THR A 17 -2.30 1.05 -12.54
N VAL A 18 -1.97 2.23 -12.02
CA VAL A 18 -0.91 3.08 -12.54
C VAL A 18 0.25 3.13 -11.57
N VAL A 19 1.47 2.87 -12.05
CA VAL A 19 2.71 2.95 -11.28
C VAL A 19 3.40 4.29 -11.58
N ILE A 20 3.64 5.05 -10.53
CA ILE A 20 4.24 6.38 -10.57
C ILE A 20 5.60 6.31 -9.87
N PRO A 21 6.72 6.34 -10.61
CA PRO A 21 8.06 6.37 -10.01
C PRO A 21 8.32 7.71 -9.30
N VAL A 22 8.96 7.65 -8.14
CA VAL A 22 9.33 8.80 -7.27
C VAL A 22 10.85 9.01 -7.24
N GLU A 23 11.58 8.45 -8.21
CA GLU A 23 13.06 8.48 -8.27
C GLU A 23 13.66 9.89 -8.15
N GLU A 24 14.96 9.97 -7.82
CA GLU A 24 15.72 11.18 -7.44
C GLU A 24 15.60 12.39 -8.38
N ALA A 25 15.11 12.19 -9.60
CA ALA A 25 14.86 13.23 -10.59
C ALA A 25 13.44 13.81 -10.57
N ILE A 26 12.58 13.47 -9.60
CA ILE A 26 11.29 14.15 -9.44
C ILE A 26 11.54 15.58 -8.90
N THR A 27 11.87 16.49 -9.81
CA THR A 27 12.04 17.92 -9.50
C THR A 27 10.70 18.63 -9.26
N GLY A 28 9.59 17.91 -9.37
CA GLY A 28 8.22 18.36 -9.19
C GLY A 28 7.26 17.57 -10.09
N ILE A 29 6.01 17.40 -9.64
CA ILE A 29 4.96 16.89 -10.52
C ILE A 29 4.51 18.07 -11.39
N VAL A 30 4.84 18.06 -12.68
CA VAL A 30 4.53 19.14 -13.63
C VAL A 30 3.41 18.70 -14.58
N GLY A 31 2.46 19.60 -14.85
CA GLY A 31 1.30 19.35 -15.70
C GLY A 31 0.33 20.53 -15.62
N ARG A 32 -0.74 20.56 -16.41
CA ARG A 32 -1.81 21.55 -16.19
C ARG A 32 -2.49 21.30 -14.83
N ASN A 33 -3.04 22.36 -14.21
CA ASN A 33 -3.92 22.17 -13.05
C ASN A 33 -5.08 21.25 -13.46
N ASP A 34 -5.59 20.46 -12.50
CA ASP A 34 -6.68 19.48 -12.68
C ASP A 34 -6.39 18.21 -13.51
N TYR A 35 -5.12 17.92 -13.82
CA TYR A 35 -4.70 16.66 -14.46
C TYR A 35 -4.28 15.55 -13.48
N GLY A 36 -4.76 15.58 -12.23
CA GLY A 36 -4.50 14.50 -11.25
C GLY A 36 -3.19 14.60 -10.47
N LYS A 37 -2.51 15.75 -10.49
CA LYS A 37 -1.28 15.98 -9.69
C LYS A 37 -1.57 16.01 -8.19
N SER A 38 -2.58 16.79 -7.77
CA SER A 38 -3.03 16.84 -6.37
C SER A 38 -3.50 15.46 -5.90
N THR A 39 -4.11 14.69 -6.80
CA THR A 39 -4.58 13.33 -6.52
C THR A 39 -3.46 12.40 -6.06
N ILE A 40 -2.25 12.50 -6.64
CA ILE A 40 -1.10 11.68 -6.22
C ILE A 40 -0.63 12.09 -4.82
N LEU A 41 -0.55 13.39 -4.55
CA LEU A 41 -0.14 13.91 -3.24
C LEU A 41 -1.18 13.58 -2.15
N GLU A 42 -2.47 13.66 -2.47
CA GLU A 42 -3.55 13.28 -1.58
C GLU A 42 -3.57 11.76 -1.32
N ALA A 43 -3.32 10.93 -2.33
CA ALA A 43 -3.15 9.50 -2.14
C ALA A 43 -1.99 9.19 -1.19
N LEU A 44 -0.86 9.89 -1.34
CA LEU A 44 0.27 9.78 -0.42
C LEU A 44 -0.09 10.23 0.99
N ALA A 45 -0.82 11.34 1.14
CA ALA A 45 -1.26 11.83 2.44
C ALA A 45 -2.22 10.84 3.13
N ILE A 46 -3.15 10.23 2.37
CA ILE A 46 -4.03 9.15 2.85
C ILE A 46 -3.19 7.92 3.24
N PHE A 47 -2.21 7.54 2.43
CA PHE A 47 -1.37 6.37 2.69
C PHE A 47 -0.53 6.53 3.96
N PHE A 48 0.07 7.70 4.17
CA PHE A 48 0.87 8.01 5.36
C PHE A 48 0.05 8.50 6.55
N GLU A 49 -1.28 8.57 6.42
CA GLU A 49 -2.20 9.01 7.48
C GLU A 49 -1.82 10.40 8.03
N THR A 50 -1.45 11.32 7.13
CA THR A 50 -1.10 12.70 7.48
C THR A 50 -2.34 13.46 7.98
N ASP A 51 -2.17 14.33 8.98
CA ASP A 51 -3.27 15.09 9.58
C ASP A 51 -4.14 15.79 8.53
N GLY A 52 -5.44 15.47 8.54
CA GLY A 52 -6.45 16.03 7.63
C GLY A 52 -6.70 15.22 6.36
N ALA A 53 -5.85 14.26 5.99
CA ALA A 53 -6.06 13.39 4.84
C ALA A 53 -6.74 12.08 5.27
N LYS A 54 -8.05 11.98 5.09
CA LYS A 54 -8.83 10.77 5.36
C LYS A 54 -9.41 10.21 4.06
N PRO A 55 -9.34 8.89 3.86
CA PRO A 55 -9.99 8.26 2.71
C PRO A 55 -11.51 8.40 2.83
N ASP A 56 -12.17 8.63 1.71
CA ASP A 56 -13.61 8.78 1.60
C ASP A 56 -14.18 7.85 0.52
N LYS A 57 -15.48 7.56 0.58
CA LYS A 57 -16.17 6.78 -0.46
C LYS A 57 -16.10 7.44 -1.84
N SER A 58 -15.92 8.76 -1.92
CA SER A 58 -15.74 9.51 -3.17
C SER A 58 -14.35 9.33 -3.80
N ASP A 59 -13.41 8.70 -3.10
CA ASP A 59 -12.08 8.39 -3.63
C ASP A 59 -12.08 7.20 -4.58
N VAL A 60 -13.14 6.39 -4.65
CA VAL A 60 -13.25 5.34 -5.67
C VAL A 60 -13.51 5.95 -7.05
N ASN A 61 -12.88 5.41 -8.08
CA ASN A 61 -13.17 5.77 -9.46
C ASN A 61 -14.64 5.44 -9.78
N CYS A 62 -15.38 6.42 -10.31
CA CYS A 62 -16.81 6.28 -10.56
C CYS A 62 -17.15 5.23 -11.63
N PHE A 63 -16.28 5.02 -12.62
CA PHE A 63 -16.46 3.98 -13.63
C PHE A 63 -16.18 2.60 -13.04
N SER A 64 -15.11 2.45 -12.25
CA SER A 64 -14.82 1.22 -11.49
C SER A 64 -16.00 0.85 -10.58
N LEU A 65 -16.57 1.83 -9.87
CA LEU A 65 -17.72 1.60 -9.01
C LEU A 65 -18.95 1.14 -9.80
N ALA A 66 -19.19 1.71 -10.99
CA ALA A 66 -20.27 1.29 -11.88
C ALA A 66 -20.07 -0.14 -12.41
N ASP A 67 -18.82 -0.58 -12.56
CA ASP A 67 -18.46 -1.95 -12.94
C ASP A 67 -18.47 -2.95 -11.75
N GLY A 68 -18.86 -2.49 -10.56
CA GLY A 68 -18.97 -3.34 -9.37
C GLY A 68 -17.68 -3.53 -8.58
N VAL A 69 -16.67 -2.67 -8.79
CA VAL A 69 -15.46 -2.69 -7.95
C VAL A 69 -15.81 -2.25 -6.53
N GLU A 70 -15.44 -3.09 -5.55
CA GLU A 70 -15.80 -2.90 -4.14
C GLU A 70 -14.72 -2.21 -3.30
N SER A 71 -13.52 -2.02 -3.86
CA SER A 71 -12.39 -1.37 -3.17
C SER A 71 -11.45 -0.62 -4.11
N PHE A 72 -10.77 0.38 -3.58
CA PHE A 72 -9.64 1.04 -4.23
C PHE A 72 -8.37 0.80 -3.43
N GLU A 73 -7.21 0.95 -4.09
CA GLU A 73 -5.93 0.63 -3.48
C GLU A 73 -4.90 1.73 -3.72
N ILE A 74 -4.12 2.00 -2.67
CA ILE A 74 -2.91 2.81 -2.74
C ILE A 74 -1.78 1.93 -2.22
N ALA A 75 -0.76 1.71 -3.05
CA ALA A 75 0.42 0.95 -2.67
C ALA A 75 1.69 1.79 -2.84
N CYS A 76 2.62 1.63 -1.92
CA CYS A 76 3.92 2.30 -1.97
C CYS A 76 5.04 1.26 -1.96
N GLU A 77 6.00 1.45 -2.84
CA GLU A 77 7.23 0.66 -2.87
C GLU A 77 8.36 1.49 -2.28
N PHE A 78 9.17 0.88 -1.42
CA PHE A 78 10.27 1.53 -0.73
C PHE A 78 11.60 0.82 -1.00
N CYS A 79 12.62 1.61 -1.29
CA CYS A 79 14.00 1.19 -1.47
C CYS A 79 14.89 1.71 -0.32
N ASP A 80 16.21 1.48 -0.42
CA ASP A 80 17.19 1.76 0.64
C ASP A 80 16.72 1.25 2.00
N LEU A 81 16.30 0.00 2.02
CA LEU A 81 15.80 -0.64 3.24
C LEU A 81 16.91 -0.65 4.30
N PRO A 82 16.57 -0.54 5.59
CA PRO A 82 17.57 -0.63 6.65
C PRO A 82 18.29 -1.99 6.56
N ASP A 83 19.60 -1.97 6.77
CA ASP A 83 20.43 -3.19 6.68
C ASP A 83 20.05 -4.21 7.75
N THR A 84 19.51 -3.76 8.87
CA THR A 84 19.04 -4.60 9.98
C THR A 84 17.63 -4.20 10.44
N LEU A 85 16.87 -5.20 10.84
CA LEU A 85 15.56 -5.11 11.46
C LEU A 85 15.66 -5.84 12.80
N VAL A 86 15.37 -5.14 13.90
CA VAL A 86 15.33 -5.74 15.24
C VAL A 86 13.86 -6.02 15.57
N LEU A 87 13.47 -7.29 15.55
CA LEU A 87 12.09 -7.73 15.85
C LEU A 87 11.86 -8.01 17.33
N ASP A 88 12.93 -8.40 18.03
CA ASP A 88 12.98 -8.63 19.47
C ASP A 88 14.36 -8.18 19.95
N GLU A 89 14.49 -7.74 21.20
CA GLU A 89 15.62 -6.97 21.76
C GLU A 89 17.01 -7.65 21.59
N ASN A 90 17.06 -8.90 21.12
CA ASN A 90 18.29 -9.69 20.93
C ASN A 90 18.39 -10.41 19.57
N VAL A 91 17.53 -10.14 18.58
CA VAL A 91 17.61 -10.79 17.26
C VAL A 91 17.63 -9.75 16.15
N GLU A 92 18.79 -9.59 15.52
CA GLU A 92 18.96 -8.84 14.29
C GLU A 92 18.60 -9.73 13.10
N THR A 93 17.68 -9.29 12.26
CA THR A 93 17.35 -9.91 10.96
C THR A 93 17.35 -8.84 9.86
N THR A 94 16.99 -9.20 8.63
CA THR A 94 16.83 -8.25 7.52
C THR A 94 15.46 -8.43 6.89
N LEU A 95 14.90 -7.39 6.26
CA LEU A 95 13.63 -7.51 5.55
C LEU A 95 13.67 -8.57 4.44
N ALA A 96 14.83 -8.76 3.79
CA ALA A 96 15.03 -9.80 2.81
C ALA A 96 15.12 -11.20 3.46
N GLY A 97 15.80 -11.31 4.60
CA GLY A 97 15.91 -12.55 5.38
C GLY A 97 14.56 -13.06 5.91
N GLU A 98 13.64 -12.13 6.22
CA GLU A 98 12.26 -12.43 6.60
C GLU A 98 11.30 -12.58 5.40
N TYR A 99 11.82 -12.59 4.17
CA TYR A 99 11.04 -12.68 2.94
C TYR A 99 9.95 -11.59 2.81
N LEU A 100 10.18 -10.40 3.37
CA LEU A 100 9.28 -9.25 3.34
C LEU A 100 9.54 -8.33 2.13
N THR A 101 10.44 -8.71 1.24
CA THR A 101 10.75 -7.97 0.01
C THR A 101 10.08 -8.58 -1.20
N ASN A 102 9.73 -7.75 -2.16
CA ASN A 102 9.24 -8.17 -3.46
C ASN A 102 10.38 -8.72 -4.33
N ALA A 103 10.07 -9.19 -5.54
CA ALA A 103 11.07 -9.74 -6.47
C ALA A 103 12.19 -8.76 -6.86
N SER A 104 11.98 -7.45 -6.65
CA SER A 104 12.97 -6.41 -6.91
C SER A 104 13.81 -6.06 -5.66
N GLY A 105 13.61 -6.75 -4.54
CA GLY A 105 14.30 -6.47 -3.27
C GLY A 105 13.77 -5.24 -2.53
N HIS A 106 12.58 -4.74 -2.89
CA HIS A 106 11.96 -3.58 -2.24
C HIS A 106 10.84 -4.01 -1.31
N LEU A 107 10.52 -3.16 -0.33
CA LEU A 107 9.33 -3.33 0.50
C LEU A 107 8.13 -2.70 -0.20
N GLU A 108 7.12 -3.50 -0.55
CA GLU A 108 5.87 -3.01 -1.13
C GLU A 108 4.72 -3.16 -0.13
N VAL A 109 4.13 -2.04 0.27
CA VAL A 109 3.01 -1.99 1.21
C VAL A 109 1.77 -1.50 0.46
N ALA A 110 0.71 -2.29 0.47
CA ALA A 110 -0.57 -1.97 -0.15
C ALA A 110 -1.66 -1.75 0.90
N LYS A 111 -2.40 -0.65 0.80
CA LYS A 111 -3.58 -0.35 1.60
C LYS A 111 -4.81 -0.39 0.71
N SER A 112 -5.76 -1.27 1.01
CA SER A 112 -7.05 -1.39 0.31
C SER A 112 -8.16 -0.76 1.15
N TYR A 113 -9.05 -0.02 0.50
CA TYR A 113 -10.11 0.74 1.15
C TYR A 113 -11.47 0.39 0.55
N LYS A 114 -12.50 0.21 1.39
CA LYS A 114 -13.85 -0.14 0.95
C LYS A 114 -14.47 1.01 0.15
N ALA A 115 -14.87 0.76 -1.09
CA ALA A 115 -15.53 1.75 -1.94
C ALA A 115 -16.83 2.30 -1.31
N SER A 116 -17.54 1.47 -0.53
CA SER A 116 -18.79 1.86 0.12
C SER A 116 -18.64 2.87 1.25
N SER A 117 -17.46 2.94 1.89
CA SER A 117 -17.26 3.74 3.12
C SER A 117 -15.97 4.54 3.18
N GLY A 118 -15.03 4.33 2.26
CA GLY A 118 -13.68 4.87 2.34
C GLY A 118 -12.81 4.24 3.44
N LYS A 119 -13.36 3.37 4.29
CA LYS A 119 -12.61 2.79 5.41
C LYS A 119 -11.52 1.85 4.93
N LEU A 120 -10.38 1.89 5.61
CA LEU A 120 -9.31 0.92 5.43
C LEU A 120 -9.84 -0.50 5.69
N GLU A 121 -9.68 -1.35 4.70
CA GLU A 121 -10.12 -2.74 4.72
C GLU A 121 -8.97 -3.69 5.03
N LYS A 122 -7.83 -3.47 4.39
CA LYS A 122 -6.69 -4.38 4.44
C LYS A 122 -5.38 -3.62 4.26
N ILE A 123 -4.37 -4.01 5.04
CA ILE A 123 -2.97 -3.66 4.80
C ILE A 123 -2.25 -4.96 4.44
N ALA A 124 -1.45 -4.95 3.38
CA ALA A 124 -0.68 -6.11 2.93
C ALA A 124 0.75 -5.71 2.58
N ILE A 125 1.70 -6.60 2.88
CA ILE A 125 3.07 -6.53 2.35
C ILE A 125 3.14 -7.48 1.15
N ARG A 126 3.42 -6.94 -0.03
CA ARG A 126 3.56 -7.73 -1.26
C ARG A 126 5.00 -8.17 -1.39
N CYS A 127 5.24 -9.43 -1.04
CA CYS A 127 6.58 -9.98 -0.89
C CYS A 127 6.67 -11.42 -1.40
N MET A 128 7.89 -11.88 -1.64
CA MET A 128 8.19 -13.24 -2.10
C MET A 128 8.28 -14.20 -0.90
N HIS A 129 7.23 -14.27 -0.10
CA HIS A 129 7.21 -15.15 1.06
C HIS A 129 6.97 -16.61 0.63
N PRO A 130 7.76 -17.60 1.10
CA PRO A 130 7.65 -19.00 0.66
C PRO A 130 6.30 -19.64 1.01
N ALA A 131 5.56 -19.07 1.97
CA ALA A 131 4.18 -19.47 2.21
C ALA A 131 3.21 -19.15 1.05
N ASP A 132 3.61 -18.40 0.02
CA ASP A 132 2.82 -18.21 -1.21
C ASP A 132 2.67 -19.52 -2.03
N GLN A 133 3.49 -20.53 -1.74
CA GLN A 133 3.25 -21.91 -2.23
C GLN A 133 2.24 -22.71 -1.39
N ALA A 134 1.91 -22.28 -0.16
CA ALA A 134 1.08 -23.03 0.78
C ALA A 134 -0.19 -22.30 1.28
N LEU A 135 -0.30 -20.98 1.09
CA LEU A 135 -1.39 -20.14 1.60
C LEU A 135 -2.18 -19.47 0.47
N ARG A 136 -2.71 -20.29 -0.44
CA ARG A 136 -3.98 -19.98 -1.14
C ARG A 136 -5.17 -20.41 -0.27
N HIS A 137 -5.19 -20.00 1.00
CA HIS A 137 -6.39 -20.08 1.82
C HIS A 137 -6.18 -19.24 3.07
N SER A 138 -7.05 -18.23 3.22
CA SER A 138 -7.55 -17.62 4.46
C SER A 138 -6.60 -17.42 5.67
N ASP A 139 -6.75 -16.22 6.25
CA ASP A 139 -6.46 -15.90 7.66
C ASP A 139 -5.08 -15.33 8.00
N LEU A 140 -5.01 -14.00 7.92
CA LEU A 140 -4.27 -13.20 8.90
C LEU A 140 -5.23 -12.16 9.51
N VAL A 141 -6.10 -12.64 10.40
CA VAL A 141 -6.86 -11.81 11.36
C VAL A 141 -6.93 -12.55 12.69
N GLY A 142 -6.47 -11.90 13.77
CA GLY A 142 -6.98 -12.10 15.12
C GLY A 142 -6.31 -13.18 15.98
N LEU A 143 -5.27 -12.81 16.74
CA LEU A 143 -4.93 -13.50 17.98
C LEU A 143 -5.84 -12.97 19.09
N GLU A 144 -6.90 -13.72 19.44
CA GLU A 144 -7.56 -13.59 20.74
C GLU A 144 -7.09 -14.73 21.68
N PRO A 145 -6.72 -14.42 22.93
CA PRO A 145 -6.35 -15.44 23.91
C PRO A 145 -7.57 -15.98 24.65
N SER A 146 -7.89 -17.27 24.46
CA SER A 146 -8.85 -17.99 25.31
C SER A 146 -8.12 -18.77 26.40
N TRP A 147 -8.24 -18.33 27.66
CA TRP A 147 -7.86 -19.14 28.83
C TRP A 147 -9.04 -20.03 29.22
N PRO A 148 -8.86 -21.34 29.44
CA PRO A 148 -9.91 -22.20 29.96
C PRO A 148 -10.00 -22.10 31.50
N SER A 149 -11.24 -22.05 31.98
CA SER A 149 -11.65 -22.22 33.39
C SER A 149 -11.55 -23.66 33.85
#